data_AF-A0A536M2M1-F1
#
_entry.id   AF-A0A536M2M1-F1
#
_cell.length_a   1.000
_cell.length_b   1.000
_cell.length_c   1.000
_cell.angle_alpha   90.00
_cell.angle_beta   90.00
_cell.angle_gamma   90.00
#
_symmetry.space_group_name_H-M   'P 1'
#
loop_
_entity.id
_entity.type
_entity.pdbx_description
1 polymer ?
#
loop_
_entity_poly.entity_id
_entity_poly.type
_entity_poly.pdbx_seq_one_letter_code
_entity_poly.pdbx_strand_id
1 'polypeptide(L)'
;MKATLSIVANPSGEVIGVSISPRQMGRNSGVAIEPASPKDVLHEVEVPGELLGIDSVEELVEVVERYLPKGWHFSTPPKRRKR
;
A
#
# COMPACT_ATOMS: atom_id res chain seq x y z
N MET A 1 5.11 13.47 13.25
CA MET A 1 4.81 13.79 11.84
C MET A 1 3.75 12.82 11.37
N LYS A 2 2.77 13.26 10.57
CA LYS A 2 1.79 12.38 9.93
C LYS A 2 2.24 12.05 8.50
N ALA A 3 1.92 10.86 8.04
CA ALA A 3 2.09 10.42 6.67
C ALA A 3 0.72 10.10 6.06
N THR A 4 0.61 10.15 4.73
CA THR A 4 -0.54 9.74 3.94
C THR A 4 -0.18 8.45 3.22
N LEU A 5 -0.93 7.40 3.49
CA LEU A 5 -0.85 6.13 2.81
C LEU A 5 -1.91 6.10 1.71
N SER A 6 -1.47 6.06 0.46
CA SER A 6 -2.32 5.87 -0.71
C SER A 6 -2.35 4.38 -1.04
N ILE A 7 -3.54 3.81 -1.19
CA ILE A 7 -3.79 2.40 -1.50
C ILE A 7 -4.69 2.34 -2.72
N VAL A 8 -4.29 1.58 -3.74
CA VAL A 8 -5.13 1.31 -4.91
C VAL A 8 -5.59 -0.14 -4.82
N ALA A 9 -6.91 -0.36 -4.88
CA ALA A 9 -7.51 -1.67 -4.91
C ALA A 9 -8.45 -1.84 -6.10
N ASN A 10 -8.57 -3.05 -6.60
CA ASN A 10 -9.54 -3.39 -7.64
C ASN A 10 -10.97 -3.55 -7.04
N PRO A 11 -12.03 -3.69 -7.87
CA PRO A 11 -13.40 -3.87 -7.39
C PRO A 11 -13.63 -5.07 -6.46
N SER A 12 -12.74 -6.07 -6.48
CA SER A 12 -12.80 -7.25 -5.61
C SER A 12 -12.22 -6.97 -4.21
N GLY A 13 -11.66 -5.77 -3.98
CA GLY A 13 -10.95 -5.41 -2.76
C GLY A 13 -9.50 -5.91 -2.72
N GLU A 14 -8.96 -6.41 -3.83
CA GLU A 14 -7.56 -6.81 -3.90
C GLU A 14 -6.68 -5.56 -4.08
N VAL A 15 -5.74 -5.36 -3.17
CA VAL A 15 -4.79 -4.25 -3.21
C VAL A 15 -3.75 -4.53 -4.30
N ILE A 16 -3.68 -3.63 -5.28
CA ILE A 16 -2.77 -3.72 -6.43
C ILE A 16 -1.62 -2.71 -6.36
N GLY A 17 -1.68 -1.72 -5.46
CA GLY A 17 -0.60 -0.76 -5.26
C GLY A 17 -0.72 0.01 -3.94
N VAL A 18 0.43 0.37 -3.36
CA VAL A 18 0.53 1.15 -2.12
C VAL A 18 1.67 2.16 -2.23
N SER A 19 1.47 3.36 -1.69
CA SER A 19 2.46 4.44 -1.66
C SER A 19 2.32 5.28 -0.39
N ILE A 20 3.41 5.83 0.15
CA ILE A 20 3.40 6.65 1.37
C ILE A 20 4.00 8.04 1.08
N SER A 21 3.34 9.09 1.58
CA SER A 21 3.77 10.50 1.57
C SER A 21 3.82 11.10 2.99
N PRO A 22 4.61 12.13 3.32
CA PRO A 22 5.63 12.75 2.50
C PRO A 22 6.76 11.77 2.22
N ARG A 23 7.28 11.83 0.99
CA ARG A 23 8.35 10.96 0.51
C ARG A 23 9.54 11.05 1.46
N GLN A 24 10.15 9.93 1.84
CA GLN A 24 11.49 9.97 2.41
C GLN A 24 12.40 10.74 1.43
N MET A 25 12.89 11.90 1.84
CA MET A 25 13.88 12.68 1.10
C MET A 25 15.13 11.80 0.91
N GLY A 26 15.29 11.20 -0.27
CA GLY A 26 16.46 10.37 -0.57
C GLY A 26 16.27 9.35 -1.69
N ARG A 27 15.05 8.86 -1.92
CA ARG A 27 14.75 7.98 -3.05
C ARG A 27 13.90 8.71 -4.09
N ASN A 28 14.54 9.04 -5.20
CA ASN A 28 13.99 9.72 -6.36
C ASN A 28 13.03 8.83 -7.17
N SER A 29 12.05 8.20 -6.51
CA SER A 29 11.01 7.39 -7.13
C SER A 29 9.66 7.86 -6.63
N GLY A 30 9.27 9.03 -7.10
CA GLY A 30 7.95 9.58 -6.89
C GLY A 30 6.90 8.84 -7.69
N VAL A 31 6.60 7.59 -7.35
CA VAL A 31 5.46 6.89 -7.95
C VAL A 31 4.22 7.38 -7.23
N ALA A 32 3.62 8.44 -7.78
CA ALA A 32 2.20 8.68 -7.58
C ALA A 32 1.50 7.44 -8.13
N ILE A 33 0.84 6.68 -7.26
CA ILE A 33 0.05 5.55 -7.71
C ILE A 33 -1.28 6.10 -8.19
N GLU A 34 -1.55 5.88 -9.47
CA GLU A 34 -2.84 6.21 -10.06
C GLU A 34 -3.57 4.89 -10.36
N PRO A 35 -4.91 4.87 -10.23
CA PRO A 35 -5.71 3.73 -10.63
C PRO A 35 -5.47 3.45 -12.13
N ALA A 36 -5.04 2.23 -12.47
CA ALA A 36 -4.78 1.85 -13.86
C ALA A 36 -6.08 1.63 -14.65
N SER A 37 -7.18 1.33 -13.95
CA SER A 37 -8.52 1.18 -14.49
C SER A 37 -9.50 2.15 -13.81
N PRO A 38 -10.51 2.68 -14.52
CA PRO A 38 -11.56 3.50 -13.92
C PRO A 38 -12.43 2.74 -12.88
N LYS A 39 -12.30 1.42 -12.82
CA LYS A 39 -12.96 0.59 -11.79
C LYS A 39 -12.13 0.45 -10.52
N ASP A 40 -10.85 0.78 -10.57
CA ASP A 40 -9.97 0.71 -9.41
C ASP A 40 -10.26 1.90 -8.49
N VAL A 41 -10.12 1.66 -7.19
CA VAL A 41 -10.42 2.63 -6.15
C VAL A 41 -9.12 3.06 -5.49
N LEU A 42 -8.87 4.38 -5.48
CA LEU A 42 -7.83 4.99 -4.67
C LEU A 42 -8.39 5.33 -3.29
N HIS A 43 -7.73 4.86 -2.24
CA HIS A 43 -8.03 5.17 -0.86
C HIS A 43 -6.81 5.80 -0.20
N GLU A 44 -7.01 6.96 0.42
CA GLU A 44 -5.96 7.67 1.15
C GLU A 44 -6.30 7.71 2.64
N VAL A 45 -5.34 7.31 3.47
CA VAL A 45 -5.50 7.29 4.92
C VAL A 45 -4.31 7.97 5.59
N GLU A 46 -4.61 8.82 6.59
CA GLU A 46 -3.58 9.40 7.44
C GLU A 46 -3.04 8.32 8.39
N VAL A 47 -1.73 8.13 8.38
CA VAL A 47 -1.04 7.14 9.17
C VAL A 47 0.10 7.76 10.00
N PRO A 48 0.54 7.11 11.08
CA PRO A 48 1.68 7.58 11.87
C PRO A 48 2.95 7.66 11.02
N GLY A 49 3.78 8.68 11.24
CA GLY A 49 5.06 8.83 10.53
C GLY A 49 6.08 7.73 10.82
N GLU A 50 5.84 6.86 11.80
CA GLU A 50 6.66 5.67 12.08
C GLU A 50 6.70 4.70 10.89
N LEU A 51 5.62 4.66 10.11
CA LEU A 51 5.54 3.90 8.86
C LEU A 51 6.54 4.37 7.81
N LEU A 52 6.95 5.64 7.86
CA LEU A 52 7.99 6.15 6.98
C LEU A 52 9.36 5.54 7.29
N GLY A 53 9.57 4.91 8.45
CA GLY A 53 10.83 4.27 8.83
C GLY A 53 10.92 2.80 8.44
N ILE A 54 9.88 2.22 7.84
CA ILE A 54 9.84 0.80 7.49
C ILE A 54 10.52 0.60 6.13
N ASP A 55 11.69 -0.03 6.15
CA ASP A 55 12.46 -0.34 4.94
C ASP A 55 12.16 -1.76 4.39
N SER A 56 11.50 -2.61 5.17
CA SER A 56 11.10 -3.96 4.76
C SER A 56 9.73 -3.96 4.10
N VAL A 57 9.65 -4.50 2.87
CA VAL A 57 8.38 -4.65 2.14
C VAL A 57 7.39 -5.52 2.91
N GLU A 58 7.87 -6.57 3.58
CA GLU A 58 7.04 -7.51 4.33
C GLU A 58 6.42 -6.83 5.57
N GLU A 59 7.23 -6.10 6.31
CA GLU A 59 6.79 -5.32 7.47
C GLU A 59 5.84 -4.19 7.06
N LEU A 60 6.10 -3.55 5.91
CA LEU A 60 5.23 -2.53 5.37
C LEU A 60 3.84 -3.10 5.05
N VAL A 61 3.78 -4.28 4.41
CA VAL A 61 2.52 -4.96 4.12
C VAL A 61 1.77 -5.31 5.40
N GLU A 62 2.43 -5.90 6.39
CA GLU A 62 1.79 -6.27 7.67
C GLU A 62 1.20 -5.06 8.41
N VAL A 63 1.92 -3.93 8.39
CA VAL A 63 1.41 -2.72 9.06
C VAL A 63 0.30 -2.08 8.24
N VAL A 64 0.44 -2.01 6.92
CA VAL A 64 -0.60 -1.45 6.01
C VAL A 64 -1.90 -2.26 6.10
N GLU A 65 -1.85 -3.58 6.26
CA GLU A 65 -3.04 -4.42 6.45
C GLU A 65 -3.95 -3.93 7.59
N ARG A 66 -3.38 -3.31 8.63
CA ARG A 66 -4.14 -2.77 9.77
C ARG A 66 -4.92 -1.50 9.41
N TYR A 67 -4.50 -0.80 8.36
CA TYR A 67 -5.11 0.43 7.87
C TYR A 67 -5.99 0.19 6.63
N LEU A 68 -6.04 -1.05 6.13
CA LEU A 68 -6.88 -1.38 5.00
C LEU A 68 -8.37 -1.25 5.35
N PRO A 69 -9.19 -0.70 4.43
CA PRO A 69 -10.64 -0.77 4.56
C PRO A 69 -11.13 -2.20 4.74
N LYS A 70 -12.26 -2.37 5.43
CA LYS A 70 -12.84 -3.69 5.68
C LYS A 70 -13.13 -4.43 4.36
N GLY A 71 -12.59 -5.64 4.22
CA GLY A 71 -12.72 -6.47 3.02
C GLY A 71 -11.59 -6.30 2.01
N TRP A 72 -10.68 -5.34 2.22
CA TRP A 72 -9.51 -5.18 1.39
C TRP A 72 -8.39 -6.12 1.85
N HIS A 73 -7.63 -6.66 0.91
CA HIS A 73 -6.57 -7.62 1.20
C HIS A 73 -5.47 -7.54 0.15
N PHE A 74 -4.23 -7.85 0.56
CA PHE A 74 -3.17 -8.10 -0.39
C PHE A 74 -3.37 -9.47 -1.02
N SER A 75 -3.17 -9.52 -2.33
CA SER A 75 -2.94 -10.76 -3.06
C SER A 75 -1.68 -11.39 -2.47
N THR A 76 -1.83 -12.37 -1.58
CA THR A 76 -0.68 -13.12 -1.04
C THR A 76 0.12 -13.63 -2.25
N PRO A 77 1.46 -13.49 -2.30
CA PRO A 77 2.21 -14.05 -3.42
C PRO A 77 1.85 -15.53 -3.52
N PRO A 78 1.61 -16.06 -4.74
CA PRO A 78 1.13 -17.42 -4.92
C PRO A 78 2.05 -18.33 -4.11
N LYS A 79 1.46 -19.00 -3.09
CA LYS A 79 2.15 -20.05 -2.33
C LYS A 79 2.95 -20.85 -3.33
N ARG A 80 4.29 -20.86 -3.18
CA ARG A 80 5.14 -21.82 -3.88
C ARG A 80 4.49 -23.18 -3.67
N ARG A 81 3.76 -23.68 -4.68
CA ARG A 81 3.34 -25.06 -4.77
C ARG A 81 4.66 -25.83 -4.85
N LYS A 82 5.17 -26.28 -3.70
CA LYS A 82 6.15 -27.35 -3.65
C LYS A 82 5.44 -28.54 -4.29
N ARG A 83 5.80 -28.80 -5.55
CA ARG A 83 5.60 -30.08 -6.20
C ARG A 83 6.34 -31.17 -5.42
#